data_AF-A0A378A4X3-F1
#
_entry.id   AF-A0A378A4X3-F1
#
_cell.length_a   1.000
_cell.length_b   1.000
_cell.length_c   1.000
_cell.angle_alpha   90.00
_cell.angle_beta   90.00
_cell.angle_gamma   90.00
#
_symmetry.space_group_name_H-M   'P 1'
#
loop_
_entity.id
_entity.type
_entity.pdbx_description
1 polymer ?
#
loop_
_entity_poly.entity_id
_entity_poly.type
_entity_poly.pdbx_seq_one_letter_code
_entity_poly.pdbx_strand_id
1 'polypeptide(L)' 'MEPGVYKVTFKTGDYFKSQNMNTFFPVIPVIFNVTKQNQKLHIPLLLSQYGYSTYRGS' A
#
# COMPACT_ATOMS: atom_id res chain seq x y z
N MET A 1 -2.55 -16.98 5.24
CA MET A 1 -1.29 -16.71 4.50
C MET A 1 -0.18 -17.44 5.21
N GLU A 2 0.64 -18.17 4.47
CA GLU A 2 1.84 -18.80 5.01
C GLU A 2 2.87 -17.73 5.40
N PRO A 3 3.75 -17.99 6.39
CA PRO A 3 4.83 -17.08 6.71
C PRO A 3 5.72 -16.83 5.48
N GLY A 4 6.08 -15.57 5.27
CA GLY A 4 6.85 -15.15 4.10
C GLY A 4 6.79 -13.65 3.84
N VAL A 5 7.45 -13.23 2.76
CA VAL A 5 7.46 -11.83 2.31
C VAL A 5 6.37 -11.65 1.25
N TYR A 6 5.52 -10.65 1.45
CA TYR A 6 4.44 -10.32 0.54
C TYR A 6 4.51 -8.87 0.12
N LYS A 7 3.79 -8.55 -0.96
CA LYS A 7 3.71 -7.21 -1.52
C LYS A 7 2.27 -6.86 -1.86
N VAL A 8 1.80 -5.71 -1.39
CA VAL A 8 0.62 -5.04 -1.92
C VAL A 8 1.08 -3.91 -2.83
N THR A 9 0.43 -3.71 -3.97
CA THR A 9 0.73 -2.61 -4.89
C THR A 9 -0.51 -1.75 -5.07
N PHE A 10 -0.50 -0.55 -4.51
CA PHE A 10 -1.56 0.43 -4.70
C PHE A 10 -1.36 1.15 -6.04
N LYS A 11 -2.40 1.16 -6.88
CA LYS A 11 -2.40 1.80 -8.20
C LYS A 11 -2.73 3.29 -8.08
N THR A 12 -1.91 4.02 -7.34
CA THR A 12 -2.14 5.43 -6.98
C THR A 12 -2.12 6.38 -8.17
N GLY A 13 -1.31 6.09 -9.19
CA GLY A 13 -1.29 6.84 -10.44
C GLY A 13 -2.63 6.79 -11.15
N ASP A 14 -3.20 5.59 -11.29
CA ASP A 14 -4.51 5.40 -11.93
C ASP A 14 -5.62 6.07 -11.12
N TYR A 15 -5.56 5.98 -9.78
CA TYR A 15 -6.47 6.66 -8.88
C TYR A 15 -6.47 8.17 -9.08
N PHE A 16 -5.32 8.85 -9.00
CA PHE A 16 -5.26 10.30 -9.19
C PHE A 16 -5.56 10.72 -10.63
N LYS A 17 -5.14 9.93 -11.63
CA LYS A 17 -5.48 10.18 -13.04
C LYS A 17 -6.99 10.19 -13.26
N SER A 18 -7.73 9.27 -12.63
CA SER A 18 -9.21 9.23 -12.71
C SER A 18 -9.89 10.48 -12.14
N GLN A 19 -9.18 11.23 -11.29
CA GLN A 19 -9.63 12.48 -10.68
C GLN A 19 -9.06 13.73 -11.37
N ASN A 20 -8.43 13.58 -12.55
CA ASN A 20 -7.72 14.65 -13.28
C ASN A 20 -6.64 15.34 -12.42
N MET A 21 -6.01 14.59 -11.51
CA MET A 21 -4.94 15.06 -10.63
C MET A 21 -3.61 14.41 -10.99
N ASN A 22 -2.53 15.18 -10.86
CA ASN A 22 -1.16 14.65 -10.96
C ASN A 22 -0.72 14.04 -9.63
N THR A 23 0.20 13.10 -9.67
CA THR A 23 0.86 12.55 -8.47
C THR A 23 2.31 12.25 -8.78
N PHE A 24 3.15 12.30 -7.75
CA PHE A 24 4.53 11.83 -7.84
C PHE A 24 4.64 10.30 -7.96
N PHE A 25 3.59 9.56 -7.56
CA PHE A 25 3.65 8.11 -7.41
C PHE A 25 2.81 7.40 -8.49
N PRO A 26 3.41 6.83 -9.54
CA PRO A 26 2.67 6.03 -10.51
C PRO A 26 2.05 4.78 -9.85
N VAL A 27 2.78 4.17 -8.91
CA VAL A 27 2.29 3.11 -8.02
C VAL A 27 3.02 3.21 -6.68
N ILE A 28 2.44 2.64 -5.62
CA ILE A 28 3.09 2.48 -4.31
C ILE A 28 3.14 0.99 -3.93
N PRO A 29 4.31 0.33 -4.05
CA PRO A 29 4.50 -1.01 -3.52
C PRO A 29 4.81 -0.98 -2.02
N VAL A 30 4.07 -1.75 -1.22
CA VAL A 30 4.34 -1.97 0.21
C VAL A 30 4.71 -3.43 0.41
N ILE A 31 5.95 -3.67 0.84
CA ILE A 31 6.51 -5.00 1.09
C ILE A 31 6.51 -5.25 2.61
N PHE A 32 6.03 -6.41 3.04
CA PHE A 32 5.89 -6.72 4.45
C PHE A 32 6.05 -8.22 4.74
N ASN A 33 6.40 -8.52 5.99
CA ASN A 33 6.54 -9.89 6.48
C ASN A 33 5.23 -10.39 7.08
N VAL A 34 4.87 -11.61 6.73
CA VAL A 34 3.88 -12.44 7.45
C VAL A 34 4.67 -13.43 8.28
N THR A 35 4.50 -13.42 9.60
CA THR A 35 5.28 -14.28 10.50
C THR A 35 4.47 -15.44 11.08
N LYS A 36 3.13 -15.35 11.04
CA LYS A 36 2.22 -16.38 11.55
C LYS A 36 1.16 -16.72 10.51
N GLN A 37 0.82 -18.01 10.42
CA GLN A 37 -0.32 -18.46 9.64
C GLN A 37 -1.61 -17.78 10.12
N ASN A 38 -2.47 -17.43 9.18
CA ASN A 38 -3.79 -16.82 9.40
C ASN A 38 -3.81 -15.55 10.27
N GLN A 39 -2.69 -14.82 10.32
CA GLN A 39 -2.62 -13.53 10.97
C GLN A 39 -3.47 -12.48 10.23
N LYS A 40 -4.32 -11.74 10.96
CA LYS A 40 -4.98 -10.55 10.43
C LYS A 40 -3.94 -9.45 10.24
N LEU A 41 -3.87 -8.91 9.03
CA LEU A 41 -2.95 -7.84 8.66
C LEU A 41 -3.74 -6.67 8.09
N HIS A 42 -3.53 -5.49 8.67
CA HIS A 42 -4.11 -4.24 8.20
C HIS A 42 -2.97 -3.33 7.77
N ILE A 43 -2.95 -2.96 6.49
CA ILE A 43 -1.87 -2.18 5.87
C ILE A 43 -2.50 -0.94 5.23
N PRO A 44 -2.85 0.07 6.05
CA PRO A 44 -3.41 1.32 5.54
C PRO A 44 -2.39 2.10 4.71
N LEU A 45 -2.94 2.92 3.80
CA LEU A 45 -2.20 3.91 3.04
C LEU A 45 -2.84 5.28 3.27
N LEU A 46 -2.13 6.19 3.91
CA LEU A 46 -2.49 7.60 3.98
C LEU A 46 -1.85 8.28 2.79
N LEU A 47 -2.65 8.87 1.91
CA LEU A 47 -2.22 9.25 0.57
C LEU A 47 -2.54 10.72 0.27
N SER A 48 -1.50 11.45 -0.13
CA SER A 48 -1.57 12.74 -0.80
C SER A 48 -0.84 12.63 -2.16
N GLN A 49 -1.03 13.62 -3.04
CA GLN A 49 -0.43 13.59 -4.39
C GLN A 49 1.11 13.47 -4.39
N TYR A 50 1.77 13.99 -3.35
CA TYR A 50 3.24 14.10 -3.26
C TYR A 50 3.82 13.57 -1.93
N GLY A 51 3.01 12.91 -1.11
CA GLY A 51 3.47 12.26 0.11
C GLY A 51 2.53 11.13 0.49
N TYR A 52 3.06 10.09 1.13
CA TYR A 52 2.25 9.03 1.69
C TYR A 52 2.87 8.50 2.97
N SER A 53 2.06 7.78 3.74
CA SER A 53 2.52 6.99 4.87
C SER A 53 1.77 5.67 4.89
N THR A 54 2.47 4.63 5.30
CA THR A 54 1.90 3.30 5.50
C THR A 54 2.52 2.69 6.75
N TYR A 55 1.76 1.83 7.42
CA TYR A 55 2.17 1.18 8.66
C TYR A 55 1.37 -0.11 8.84
N ARG A 56 1.70 -0.88 9.88
CA ARG A 56 0.88 -2.01 10.31
C ARG A 56 -0.19 -1.51 11.28
N GLY A 57 -1.45 -1.54 10.87
CA GLY A 57 -2.60 -1.25 11.72
C GLY A 57 -2.97 -2.42 12.63
N SER A 58 -3.90 -2.15 13.56
CA SER A 58 -4.56 -3.15 14.42
C SER A 58 -5.73 -3.87 13.73
#